data_AF-A0A954I6W1-F1
#
_entry.id   AF-A0A954I6W1-F1
#
_cell.length_a   1.000
_cell.length_b   1.000
_cell.length_c   1.000
_cell.angle_alpha   90.00
_cell.angle_beta   90.00
_cell.angle_gamma   90.00
#
_symmetry.space_group_name_H-M   'P 1'
#
loop_
_entity.id
_entity.type
_entity.pdbx_description
1 polymer ?
#
loop_
_entity_poly.entity_id
_entity_poly.type
_entity_poly.pdbx_seq_one_letter_code
_entity_poly.pdbx_strand_id
1 'polypeptide(L)'
;MSQAEPHNIESVLRETRTFAPPATFAANAHISSQEQYEQMWQHAKDDPAGFWGEMAENLDWFRRWDTVMEGAMPDTKWFSGGKINVSYNCIDRHLQSERRNKAAIIWEGEPGDTRVLRYQDLHREVCRFANVLKKLGVETGDRITLYMPMVPELAIAMLACTRIGA
;
A
#
# COMPACT_ATOMS: atom_id res chain seq x y z
N MET A 1 47.00 1.25 4.52
CA MET A 1 47.00 -0.11 3.93
C MET A 1 45.80 -0.85 4.51
N SER A 2 44.66 -0.83 3.81
CA SER A 2 43.46 -1.58 4.21
C SER A 2 43.37 -2.79 3.31
N GLN A 3 43.55 -3.98 3.88
CA GLN A 3 43.38 -5.25 3.16
C GLN A 3 41.90 -5.45 2.85
N ALA A 4 41.59 -5.76 1.59
CA ALA A 4 40.25 -6.11 1.14
C ALA A 4 39.91 -7.54 1.60
N GLU A 5 38.70 -7.74 2.12
CA GLU A 5 38.21 -9.06 2.53
C GLU A 5 38.07 -10.04 1.35
N PRO A 6 38.36 -11.33 1.55
CA PRO A 6 38.25 -12.34 0.50
C PRO A 6 36.78 -12.63 0.16
N HIS A 7 36.40 -12.41 -1.09
CA HIS A 7 35.12 -12.82 -1.66
C HIS A 7 35.02 -14.36 -1.68
N ASN A 8 34.22 -14.94 -0.78
CA ASN A 8 34.07 -16.40 -0.64
C ASN A 8 33.03 -17.04 -1.58
N ILE A 9 32.48 -16.30 -2.55
CA ILE A 9 31.61 -16.85 -3.60
C ILE A 9 32.05 -16.27 -4.94
N GLU A 10 32.78 -17.06 -5.73
CA GLU A 10 33.18 -16.69 -7.10
C GLU A 10 32.17 -17.28 -8.09
N SER A 11 31.19 -16.47 -8.50
CA SER A 11 30.29 -16.83 -9.60
C SER A 11 31.06 -16.75 -10.92
N VAL A 12 31.45 -17.92 -11.46
CA VAL A 12 32.23 -18.05 -12.71
C VAL A 12 31.39 -17.67 -13.94
N LEU A 13 30.06 -17.76 -13.83
CA LEU A 13 29.12 -17.33 -14.87
C LEU A 13 28.66 -15.90 -14.59
N ARG A 14 29.23 -14.94 -15.34
CA ARG A 14 28.71 -13.59 -15.45
C ARG A 14 27.68 -13.56 -16.57
N GLU A 15 26.42 -13.73 -16.20
CA GLU A 15 25.30 -13.61 -17.13
C GLU A 15 25.03 -12.13 -17.44
N THR A 16 25.28 -11.71 -18.69
CA THR A 16 25.12 -10.31 -19.13
C THR A 16 23.95 -10.11 -20.09
N ARG A 17 23.15 -11.15 -20.38
CA ARG A 17 22.00 -11.02 -21.26
C ARG A 17 20.96 -10.09 -20.64
N THR A 18 20.52 -9.13 -21.44
CA THR A 18 19.40 -8.24 -21.12
C THR A 18 18.17 -8.69 -21.90
N PHE A 19 17.01 -8.74 -21.24
CA PHE A 19 15.75 -9.11 -21.86
C PHE A 19 14.82 -7.90 -21.83
N ALA A 20 14.57 -7.31 -22.99
CA ALA A 20 13.62 -6.22 -23.11
C ALA A 20 12.19 -6.74 -22.90
N PRO A 21 11.30 -5.94 -22.27
CA PRO A 21 9.90 -6.31 -22.17
C PRO A 21 9.28 -6.43 -23.58
N PRO A 22 8.36 -7.37 -23.81
CA PRO A 22 7.63 -7.44 -25.07
C PRO A 22 6.93 -6.11 -25.36
N ALA A 23 6.94 -5.67 -26.62
CA ALA A 23 6.35 -4.38 -27.03
C ALA A 23 4.87 -4.24 -26.64
N THR A 24 4.11 -5.33 -26.71
CA THR A 24 2.70 -5.37 -26.31
C THR A 24 2.51 -5.15 -24.81
N PHE A 25 3.45 -5.58 -23.97
CA PHE A 25 3.43 -5.32 -22.54
C PHE A 25 3.83 -3.87 -22.25
N ALA A 26 4.93 -3.41 -22.83
CA ALA A 26 5.43 -2.04 -22.62
C ALA A 26 4.40 -0.97 -23.00
N ALA A 27 3.64 -1.17 -24.09
CA ALA A 27 2.60 -0.25 -24.53
C ALA A 27 1.42 -0.09 -23.53
N ASN A 28 1.20 -1.07 -22.66
CA ASN A 28 0.12 -1.06 -21.67
C ASN A 28 0.61 -0.80 -20.23
N ALA A 29 1.91 -0.60 -20.04
CA ALA A 29 2.51 -0.37 -18.73
C ALA A 29 2.35 1.09 -18.29
N HIS A 30 2.24 1.33 -16.98
CA HIS A 30 2.22 2.69 -16.42
C HIS A 30 3.52 3.46 -16.71
N ILE A 31 4.64 2.74 -16.84
CA ILE A 31 5.92 3.25 -17.29
C ILE A 31 6.31 2.43 -18.52
N SER A 32 6.28 3.05 -19.69
CA SER A 32 6.36 2.35 -20.98
C SER A 32 7.75 2.40 -21.63
N SER A 33 8.66 3.21 -21.09
CA SER A 33 10.03 3.33 -21.60
C SER A 33 11.06 3.56 -20.49
N GLN A 34 12.31 3.21 -20.81
CA GLN A 34 13.47 3.50 -19.95
C GLN A 34 13.64 5.00 -19.72
N GLU A 35 13.41 5.81 -20.76
CA GLU A 35 13.51 7.27 -20.67
C GLU A 35 12.46 7.85 -19.69
N GLN A 36 11.21 7.38 -19.76
CA GLN A 36 10.16 7.81 -18.83
C GLN A 36 10.52 7.43 -17.39
N TYR A 37 11.04 6.22 -17.18
CA TYR A 37 11.55 5.78 -15.88
C TYR A 37 12.66 6.71 -15.37
N GLU A 38 13.66 7.03 -16.20
CA GLU A 38 14.79 7.88 -15.83
C GLU A 38 14.34 9.29 -15.46
N GLN A 39 13.40 9.86 -16.20
CA GLN A 39 12.82 11.18 -15.89
C GLN A 39 12.10 11.16 -14.53
N MET A 40 11.26 10.16 -14.28
CA MET A 40 10.56 10.02 -12.99
C MET A 40 11.55 9.81 -11.84
N TRP A 41 12.59 9.00 -12.05
CA TRP A 41 13.63 8.75 -11.06
C TRP A 41 14.43 10.02 -10.74
N GLN A 42 14.80 10.80 -11.77
CA GLN A 42 15.52 12.07 -11.59
C GLN A 42 14.66 13.05 -10.81
N HIS A 43 13.37 13.19 -11.16
CA HIS A 43 12.44 14.04 -10.41
C HIS A 43 12.34 13.61 -8.94
N ALA A 44 12.12 12.32 -8.67
CA ALA A 44 12.01 11.80 -7.31
C ALA A 44 13.29 11.97 -6.47
N LYS A 45 14.46 11.96 -7.13
CA LYS A 45 15.76 12.16 -6.48
C LYS A 45 16.05 13.62 -6.22
N ASP A 46 15.84 14.48 -7.21
CA ASP A 46 16.28 15.88 -7.20
C ASP A 46 15.26 16.79 -6.49
N ASP A 47 13.96 16.45 -6.55
CA ASP A 47 12.90 17.08 -5.75
C ASP A 47 11.94 16.02 -5.15
N PRO A 48 12.34 15.36 -4.04
CA PRO A 48 11.50 14.37 -3.38
C PRO A 48 10.17 14.92 -2.90
N ALA A 49 10.12 16.18 -2.44
CA ALA A 49 8.91 16.79 -1.90
C ALA A 49 7.90 17.10 -3.01
N GLY A 50 8.36 17.62 -4.15
CA GLY A 50 7.53 17.82 -5.34
C GLY A 50 6.95 16.49 -5.83
N PHE A 51 7.81 15.52 -6.11
CA PHE A 51 7.41 14.21 -6.64
C PHE A 51 6.41 13.49 -5.73
N TRP A 52 6.72 13.34 -4.44
CA TRP A 52 5.82 12.63 -3.52
C TRP A 52 4.57 13.43 -3.18
N GLY A 53 4.62 14.76 -3.26
CA GLY A 53 3.45 15.62 -3.18
C GLY A 53 2.46 15.32 -4.30
N GLU A 54 2.93 15.22 -5.55
CA GLU A 54 2.11 14.82 -6.69
C GLU A 54 1.56 13.40 -6.55
N MET A 55 2.40 12.45 -6.13
CA MET A 55 1.97 11.05 -5.95
C MET A 55 0.89 10.91 -4.86
N ALA A 56 0.98 11.69 -3.78
CA ALA A 56 0.03 11.64 -2.67
C ALA A 56 -1.38 12.13 -3.04
N GLU A 57 -1.55 12.87 -4.14
CA GLU A 57 -2.86 13.27 -4.67
C GLU A 57 -3.69 12.08 -5.17
N ASN A 58 -3.07 10.91 -5.41
CA ASN A 58 -3.79 9.69 -5.80
C ASN A 58 -4.57 9.03 -4.63
N LEU A 59 -4.43 9.59 -3.43
CA LEU A 59 -5.15 9.17 -2.23
C LEU A 59 -6.22 10.20 -1.87
N ASP A 60 -7.28 9.74 -1.23
CA ASP A 60 -8.34 10.62 -0.73
C ASP A 60 -7.97 11.10 0.68
N TRP A 61 -7.77 12.41 0.81
CA TRP A 61 -7.46 13.06 2.07
C TRP A 61 -8.69 13.78 2.61
N PHE A 62 -8.99 13.59 3.90
CA PHE A 62 -10.01 14.38 4.60
C PHE A 62 -9.53 15.81 4.87
N ARG A 63 -8.22 16.00 5.03
CA ARG A 63 -7.55 17.30 5.03
C ARG A 63 -6.23 17.12 4.28
N ARG A 64 -6.02 17.93 3.24
CA ARG A 64 -4.74 17.98 2.53
C ARG A 64 -3.63 18.41 3.50
N TRP A 65 -2.44 17.88 3.33
CA TRP A 65 -1.28 18.25 4.14
C TRP A 65 -0.87 19.70 3.92
N ASP A 66 -0.20 20.28 4.91
CA ASP A 66 0.37 21.62 4.87
C ASP A 66 1.81 21.57 4.30
N THR A 67 2.56 20.52 4.65
CA THR A 67 3.95 20.30 4.20
C THR A 67 4.15 18.85 3.77
N VAL A 68 4.76 18.60 2.60
CA VAL A 68 5.00 17.24 2.09
C VAL A 68 6.10 16.53 2.88
N MET A 69 7.23 17.17 3.09
CA MET A 69 8.38 16.58 3.77
C MET A 69 9.08 17.65 4.60
N GLU A 70 9.37 17.34 5.86
CA GLU A 70 10.12 18.21 6.76
C GLU A 70 11.07 17.39 7.65
N GLY A 71 12.17 18.02 8.07
CA GLY A 71 13.20 17.37 8.90
C GLY A 71 14.25 16.60 8.09
N ALA A 72 15.10 15.89 8.80
CA ALA A 72 16.16 15.05 8.25
C ALA A 72 16.18 13.71 8.98
N MET A 73 16.78 12.69 8.37
CA MET A 73 16.88 11.36 9.00
C MET A 73 17.57 11.46 10.38
N PRO A 74 17.05 10.76 11.41
CA PRO A 74 15.94 9.80 11.39
C PRO A 74 14.54 10.41 11.60
N ASP A 75 14.43 11.70 11.88
CA ASP A 75 13.21 12.38 12.32
C ASP A 75 12.40 13.01 11.17
N THR A 76 12.55 12.49 9.95
CA THR A 76 11.81 12.98 8.78
C THR A 76 10.31 12.75 8.95
N LYS A 77 9.51 13.81 8.78
CA LYS A 77 8.05 13.74 8.76
C LYS A 77 7.53 13.91 7.35
N TRP A 78 6.47 13.17 7.04
CA TRP A 78 5.81 13.21 5.74
C TRP A 78 4.35 13.64 5.89
N PHE A 79 3.90 14.52 5.01
CA PHE A 79 2.52 14.98 4.89
C PHE A 79 1.96 15.59 6.18
N SER A 80 2.78 16.38 6.89
CA SER A 80 2.41 17.06 8.13
C SER A 80 1.14 17.91 7.94
N GLY A 81 0.22 17.80 8.90
CA GLY A 81 -1.10 18.44 8.84
C GLY A 81 -2.14 17.67 8.02
N GLY A 82 -1.74 16.65 7.25
CA GLY A 82 -2.65 15.82 6.49
C GLY A 82 -3.51 14.94 7.37
N LYS A 83 -4.78 14.73 6.98
CA LYS A 83 -5.70 13.81 7.64
C LYS A 83 -6.24 12.82 6.62
N ILE A 84 -6.01 11.54 6.86
CA ILE A 84 -6.39 10.42 5.99
C ILE A 84 -6.81 9.23 6.83
N ASN A 85 -7.52 8.27 6.21
CA ASN A 85 -7.78 6.97 6.81
C ASN A 85 -7.53 5.85 5.78
N VAL A 86 -6.81 4.80 6.22
CA VAL A 86 -6.46 3.65 5.38
C VAL A 86 -7.70 2.88 4.95
N SER A 87 -8.59 2.54 5.89
CA SER A 87 -9.83 1.81 5.58
C SER A 87 -10.71 2.57 4.56
N TYR A 88 -10.80 3.90 4.67
CA TYR A 88 -11.53 4.73 3.71
C TYR A 88 -10.96 4.63 2.29
N ASN A 89 -9.64 4.76 2.15
CA ASN A 89 -8.96 4.67 0.84
C ASN A 89 -9.00 3.25 0.26
N CYS A 90 -8.97 2.21 1.12
CA CYS A 90 -9.03 0.83 0.67
C CYS A 90 -10.45 0.36 0.34
N ILE A 91 -11.50 0.97 0.89
CA ILE A 91 -12.86 0.44 0.80
C ILE A 91 -13.86 1.53 0.39
N ASP A 92 -14.08 2.52 1.25
CA ASP A 92 -15.21 3.45 1.19
C ASP A 92 -15.24 4.26 -0.10
N ARG A 93 -14.09 4.75 -0.57
CA ARG A 93 -14.01 5.52 -1.83
C ARG A 93 -14.49 4.73 -3.04
N HIS A 94 -14.39 3.40 -2.99
CA HIS A 94 -14.82 2.53 -4.09
C HIS A 94 -16.34 2.29 -4.10
N LEU A 95 -17.04 2.55 -2.99
CA LEU A 95 -18.48 2.29 -2.84
C LEU A 95 -19.36 3.27 -3.63
N GLN A 96 -18.84 4.44 -3.97
CA GLN A 96 -19.57 5.48 -4.72
C GLN A 96 -19.51 5.26 -6.24
N SER A 97 -18.81 4.23 -6.71
CA SER A 97 -18.65 3.90 -8.12
C SER A 97 -19.21 2.52 -8.44
N GLU A 98 -19.19 2.14 -9.72
CA GLU A 98 -19.51 0.78 -10.17
C GLU A 98 -18.68 -0.30 -9.45
N ARG A 99 -17.51 0.08 -8.90
CA ARG A 99 -16.67 -0.82 -8.10
C ARG A 99 -17.33 -1.32 -6.83
N ARG A 100 -18.43 -0.71 -6.37
CA ARG A 100 -19.23 -1.20 -5.24
C ARG A 100 -19.52 -2.71 -5.32
N ASN A 101 -19.85 -3.21 -6.53
CA ASN A 101 -20.16 -4.61 -6.80
C ASN A 101 -18.95 -5.42 -7.30
N LYS A 102 -17.78 -4.78 -7.51
CA LYS A 102 -16.55 -5.45 -7.92
C LYS A 102 -16.02 -6.32 -6.77
N ALA A 103 -15.48 -7.49 -7.10
CA ALA A 103 -14.75 -8.32 -6.17
C ALA A 103 -13.56 -7.54 -5.57
N ALA A 104 -13.52 -7.43 -4.24
CA ALA A 104 -12.44 -6.82 -3.49
C ALA A 104 -11.47 -7.90 -2.96
N ILE A 105 -12.02 -8.99 -2.41
CA ILE A 105 -11.26 -10.16 -2.00
C ILE A 105 -11.85 -11.38 -2.71
N ILE A 106 -11.00 -12.11 -3.43
CA ILE A 106 -11.26 -13.46 -3.91
C ILE A 106 -10.37 -14.35 -3.08
N TRP A 107 -10.99 -15.11 -2.18
CA TRP A 107 -10.29 -15.99 -1.25
C TRP A 107 -10.49 -17.44 -1.67
N GLU A 108 -9.42 -18.20 -1.56
CA GLU A 108 -9.36 -19.64 -1.78
C GLU A 108 -8.65 -20.26 -0.59
N GLY A 109 -9.33 -21.16 0.12
CA GLY A 109 -8.81 -21.92 1.23
C GLY A 109 -8.49 -23.35 0.84
N GLU A 110 -7.83 -24.08 1.73
CA GLU A 110 -7.60 -25.52 1.61
C GLU A 110 -8.73 -26.24 2.36
N PRO A 111 -9.54 -27.13 1.72
CA PRO A 111 -9.26 -27.94 0.53
C PRO A 111 -10.02 -27.51 -0.75
N GLY A 112 -10.15 -26.20 -1.02
CA GLY A 112 -10.85 -25.64 -2.19
C GLY A 112 -12.06 -24.76 -1.85
N ASP A 113 -12.22 -24.36 -0.59
CA ASP A 113 -13.25 -23.41 -0.19
C ASP A 113 -12.99 -22.07 -0.88
N THR A 114 -14.02 -21.48 -1.48
CA THR A 114 -13.87 -20.17 -2.13
C THR A 114 -14.87 -19.18 -1.57
N ARG A 115 -14.43 -17.92 -1.47
CA ARG A 115 -15.29 -16.81 -1.06
C ARG A 115 -14.94 -15.56 -1.83
N VAL A 116 -15.96 -14.89 -2.34
CA VAL A 116 -15.81 -13.58 -2.97
C VAL A 116 -16.49 -12.54 -2.09
N LEU A 117 -15.71 -11.57 -1.61
CA LEU A 117 -16.21 -10.38 -0.96
C LEU A 117 -16.13 -9.23 -1.95
N ARG A 118 -17.29 -8.69 -2.33
CA ARG A 118 -17.35 -7.42 -3.07
C ARG A 118 -17.03 -6.26 -2.15
N TYR A 119 -16.68 -5.09 -2.70
CA TYR A 119 -16.40 -3.90 -1.88
C TYR A 119 -17.50 -3.59 -0.86
N GLN A 120 -18.78 -3.67 -1.23
CA GLN A 120 -19.87 -3.45 -0.29
C GLN A 120 -19.98 -4.51 0.82
N ASP A 121 -19.65 -5.77 0.51
CA ASP A 121 -19.69 -6.87 1.48
C ASP A 121 -18.53 -6.70 2.48
N LEU A 122 -17.33 -6.40 1.96
CA LEU A 122 -16.16 -6.10 2.77
C LEU A 122 -16.39 -4.88 3.68
N HIS A 123 -16.95 -3.79 3.14
CA HIS A 123 -17.30 -2.61 3.93
C HIS A 123 -18.23 -2.94 5.09
N ARG A 124 -19.27 -3.74 4.84
CA ARG A 124 -20.23 -4.15 5.89
C ARG A 124 -19.53 -4.93 7.00
N GLU A 125 -18.71 -5.92 6.65
CA GLU A 125 -18.01 -6.74 7.65
C GLU A 125 -16.97 -5.93 8.44
N VAL A 126 -16.22 -5.05 7.77
CA VAL A 126 -15.26 -4.14 8.42
C VAL A 126 -15.97 -3.19 9.38
N CYS A 127 -17.09 -2.56 8.97
CA CYS A 127 -17.85 -1.68 9.85
C CYS A 127 -18.45 -2.42 11.05
N ARG A 128 -18.94 -3.65 10.84
CA ARG A 128 -19.47 -4.49 11.92
C ARG A 128 -18.37 -4.78 12.95
N PHE A 129 -17.20 -5.24 12.51
CA PHE A 129 -16.12 -5.59 13.43
C PHE A 129 -15.51 -4.35 14.10
N ALA A 130 -15.37 -3.23 13.39
CA ALA A 130 -14.95 -1.96 13.97
C ALA A 130 -15.88 -1.51 15.11
N ASN A 131 -17.19 -1.66 14.94
CA ASN A 131 -18.16 -1.35 16.02
C ASN A 131 -18.05 -2.32 17.21
N VAL A 132 -17.69 -3.59 16.98
CA VAL A 132 -17.39 -4.53 18.07
C VAL A 132 -16.17 -4.05 18.85
N LEU A 133 -15.07 -3.68 18.18
CA LEU A 133 -13.87 -3.16 18.83
C LEU A 133 -14.17 -1.90 19.66
N LYS A 134 -14.92 -0.95 19.10
CA LYS A 134 -15.36 0.25 19.84
C LYS A 134 -16.20 -0.11 21.07
N LYS A 135 -17.10 -1.10 20.96
CA LYS A 135 -17.90 -1.58 22.10
C LYS A 135 -17.04 -2.22 23.20
N LEU A 136 -15.92 -2.82 22.84
CA LEU A 136 -14.94 -3.38 23.77
C LEU A 136 -14.03 -2.31 24.39
N GLY A 137 -14.19 -1.03 24.01
CA GLY A 137 -13.45 0.09 24.58
C GLY A 137 -12.14 0.43 23.85
N VAL A 138 -11.93 -0.07 22.64
CA VAL A 138 -10.74 0.30 21.84
C VAL A 138 -10.82 1.76 21.39
N GLU A 139 -9.76 2.50 21.63
CA GLU A 139 -9.58 3.90 21.26
C GLU A 139 -8.46 4.09 20.21
N THR A 140 -8.32 5.33 19.72
CA THR A 140 -7.26 5.67 18.76
C THR A 140 -5.89 5.57 19.45
N GLY A 141 -4.97 4.80 18.86
CA GLY A 141 -3.63 4.53 19.38
C GLY A 141 -3.50 3.23 20.17
N ASP A 142 -4.60 2.50 20.38
CA ASP A 142 -4.58 1.21 21.07
C ASP A 142 -4.03 0.08 20.19
N ARG A 143 -3.07 -0.67 20.73
CA ARG A 143 -2.47 -1.79 20.00
C ARG A 143 -3.36 -3.02 20.03
N ILE A 144 -3.70 -3.54 18.85
CA ILE A 144 -4.42 -4.80 18.66
C ILE A 144 -3.50 -5.84 18.03
N THR A 145 -3.36 -6.99 18.69
CA THR A 145 -2.65 -8.15 18.13
C THR A 145 -3.62 -9.08 17.40
N LEU A 146 -3.32 -9.40 16.14
CA LEU A 146 -4.08 -10.35 15.34
C LEU A 146 -3.30 -11.66 15.22
N TYR A 147 -3.88 -12.75 15.71
CA TYR A 147 -3.32 -14.10 15.57
C TYR A 147 -4.30 -14.98 14.80
N MET A 148 -4.22 -14.90 13.46
CA MET A 148 -5.14 -15.57 12.55
C MET A 148 -4.39 -16.08 11.31
N PRO A 149 -4.87 -17.17 10.68
CA PRO A 149 -4.34 -17.64 9.40
C PRO A 149 -4.76 -16.72 8.24
N MET A 150 -4.39 -17.08 7.00
CA MET A 150 -4.74 -16.37 5.77
C MET A 150 -6.22 -16.56 5.37
N VAL A 151 -7.14 -16.09 6.22
CA VAL A 151 -8.59 -16.08 5.99
C VAL A 151 -9.09 -14.67 5.72
N PRO A 152 -10.26 -14.47 5.06
CA PRO A 152 -10.80 -13.13 4.76
C PRO A 152 -10.97 -12.26 6.01
N GLU A 153 -11.29 -12.88 7.14
CA GLU A 153 -11.45 -12.24 8.44
C GLU A 153 -10.18 -11.53 8.92
N LEU A 154 -8.99 -11.99 8.50
CA LEU A 154 -7.72 -11.31 8.80
C LEU A 154 -7.67 -9.92 8.16
N ALA A 155 -8.04 -9.80 6.88
CA ALA A 155 -8.12 -8.50 6.20
C ALA A 155 -9.24 -7.62 6.80
N ILE A 156 -10.39 -8.22 7.14
CA ILE A 156 -11.50 -7.52 7.80
C ILE A 156 -11.04 -6.93 9.14
N ALA A 157 -10.31 -7.70 9.95
CA ALA A 157 -9.82 -7.26 11.24
C ALA A 157 -8.79 -6.13 11.13
N MET A 158 -7.80 -6.27 10.23
CA MET A 158 -6.81 -5.21 9.99
C MET A 158 -7.47 -3.90 9.53
N LEU A 159 -8.40 -3.99 8.57
CA LEU A 159 -9.11 -2.81 8.07
C LEU A 159 -10.03 -2.20 9.13
N ALA A 160 -10.60 -3.00 10.03
CA ALA A 160 -11.38 -2.48 11.16
C ALA A 160 -10.52 -1.72 12.17
N CYS A 161 -9.31 -2.21 12.48
CA CYS A 161 -8.36 -1.52 13.38
C CYS A 161 -7.97 -0.16 12.79
N THR A 162 -7.53 -0.14 11.53
CA THR A 162 -7.15 1.10 10.84
C THR A 162 -8.32 2.07 10.65
N ARG A 163 -9.56 1.58 10.61
CA ARG A 163 -10.78 2.42 10.51
C ARG A 163 -11.02 3.26 11.76
N ILE A 164 -10.72 2.71 12.94
CA ILE A 164 -10.91 3.39 14.23
C ILE A 164 -9.63 4.06 14.75
N GLY A 165 -8.52 3.85 14.04
CA GLY A 165 -7.22 4.43 14.38
C GLY A 165 -6.54 3.74 15.56
N ALA A 166 -6.91 2.48 15.84
CA ALA A 166 -6.21 1.62 16.79
C ALA A 166 -4.79 1.32 16.27
#